data_AF-A0A1H7M5C0-F1
#
_entry.id   AF-A0A1H7M5C0-F1
#
_cell.length_a   1.000
_cell.length_b   1.000
_cell.length_c   1.000
_cell.angle_alpha   90.00
_cell.angle_beta   90.00
_cell.angle_gamma   90.00
#
_symmetry.space_group_name_H-M   'P 1'
#
loop_
_entity.id
_entity.type
_entity.pdbx_description
1 polymer ?
#
loop_
_entity_poly.entity_id
_entity_poly.type
_entity_poly.pdbx_seq_one_letter_code
_entity_poly.pdbx_strand_id
1 'polypeptide(L)'
;MAVRARIMLLTEDSGKQGQPTVHKLLKEALKVLVQGVDLNPRRIQIEPLPENDRARQAVRATQWKEQPPPREVPILLGAIAARLLEPGFVIFHFDTDRVWSERHTSENRKKFESIIRGGVRRILRGEAPLPIRPGPPPPQRTAEQIEAALERLLVLSPCYSIESWLYQATTKIREHCQKTHASEEHGKLIDSWTADRRVLEEVFRPKDDALPCVSDHHNEQLAQTFPAEEVWLAERSFYEFVETLRACAPLMNALGHEEAVSHCRGLKQRAH
;
A
#
# COMPACT_ATOMS: atom_id res chain seq x y z
N MET A 1 -5.46 -24.63 -9.10
CA MET A 1 -5.04 -23.42 -9.86
C MET A 1 -3.85 -22.82 -9.14
N ALA A 2 -2.80 -22.40 -9.86
CA ALA A 2 -1.62 -21.80 -9.26
C ALA A 2 -1.91 -20.37 -8.77
N VAL A 3 -1.21 -19.95 -7.70
CA VAL A 3 -1.22 -18.57 -7.22
C VAL A 3 -0.67 -17.67 -8.33
N ARG A 4 -1.42 -16.63 -8.72
CA ARG A 4 -1.04 -15.69 -9.76
C ARG A 4 -0.24 -14.51 -9.22
N ALA A 5 -0.54 -14.06 -8.01
CA ALA A 5 0.17 -12.98 -7.34
C ALA A 5 0.40 -13.29 -5.86
N ARG A 6 1.61 -13.04 -5.37
CA ARG A 6 1.95 -13.07 -3.93
C ARG A 6 2.42 -11.69 -3.51
N ILE A 7 1.62 -11.01 -2.69
CA ILE A 7 1.85 -9.64 -2.24
C ILE A 7 2.23 -9.68 -0.75
N MET A 8 3.46 -9.29 -0.44
CA MET A 8 3.90 -9.02 0.93
C MET A 8 3.43 -7.62 1.32
N LEU A 9 2.49 -7.51 2.25
CA LEU A 9 1.98 -6.23 2.75
C LEU A 9 2.63 -5.87 4.09
N LEU A 10 3.35 -4.77 4.10
CA LEU A 10 4.07 -4.23 5.26
C LEU A 10 3.43 -2.91 5.68
N THR A 11 3.26 -2.67 6.98
CA THR A 11 2.65 -1.45 7.53
C THR A 11 3.38 -0.95 8.76
N GLU A 12 3.57 0.36 8.86
CA GLU A 12 4.14 0.99 10.07
C GLU A 12 3.16 1.06 11.23
N ASP A 13 1.85 1.04 10.94
CA ASP A 13 0.81 0.96 11.95
C ASP A 13 0.91 -0.38 12.72
N SER A 14 1.34 -0.25 13.96
CA SER A 14 1.53 -1.35 14.91
C SER A 14 0.30 -1.66 15.75
N GLY A 15 -0.77 -0.87 15.61
CA GLY A 15 -2.05 -1.09 16.25
C GLY A 15 -2.64 -2.45 15.88
N LYS A 16 -3.43 -3.03 16.79
CA LYS A 16 -4.06 -4.35 16.56
C LYS A 16 -4.89 -4.39 15.26
N GLN A 17 -5.43 -3.24 14.84
CA GLN A 17 -6.23 -3.11 13.62
C GLN A 17 -5.45 -2.61 12.40
N GLY A 18 -4.19 -2.18 12.52
CA GLY A 18 -3.46 -1.59 11.40
C GLY A 18 -3.30 -2.52 10.21
N GLN A 19 -2.74 -3.71 10.41
CA GLN A 19 -2.57 -4.69 9.34
C GLN A 19 -3.90 -5.14 8.70
N PRO A 20 -4.96 -5.53 9.46
CA PRO A 20 -6.26 -5.82 8.87
C PRO A 20 -6.84 -4.67 8.05
N THR A 21 -6.69 -3.43 8.52
CA THR A 21 -7.21 -2.23 7.87
C THR A 21 -6.52 -1.98 6.53
N VAL A 22 -5.19 -1.95 6.51
CA VAL A 22 -4.43 -1.73 5.27
C VAL A 22 -4.67 -2.87 4.27
N HIS A 23 -4.82 -4.11 4.74
CA HIS A 23 -5.18 -5.24 3.88
C HIS A 23 -6.56 -5.04 3.22
N LYS A 24 -7.58 -4.58 3.98
CA LYS A 24 -8.89 -4.27 3.40
C LYS A 24 -8.79 -3.16 2.36
N LEU A 25 -8.10 -2.06 2.66
CA LEU A 25 -7.91 -0.95 1.73
C LEU A 25 -7.18 -1.36 0.45
N LEU A 26 -6.15 -2.22 0.55
CA LEU A 26 -5.49 -2.80 -0.62
C LEU A 26 -6.48 -3.61 -1.47
N LYS A 27 -7.34 -4.43 -0.85
CA LYS A 27 -8.35 -5.19 -1.60
C LYS A 27 -9.31 -4.28 -2.33
N GLU A 28 -9.76 -3.19 -1.71
CA GLU A 28 -10.63 -2.23 -2.39
C GLU A 28 -9.90 -1.54 -3.55
N ALA A 29 -8.63 -1.15 -3.39
CA ALA A 29 -7.82 -0.62 -4.48
C ALA A 29 -7.69 -1.61 -5.67
N LEU A 30 -7.49 -2.90 -5.39
CA LEU A 30 -7.43 -3.93 -6.43
C LEU A 30 -8.75 -4.09 -7.18
N LYS A 31 -9.91 -3.90 -6.52
CA LYS A 31 -11.22 -3.91 -7.19
C LYS A 31 -11.42 -2.73 -8.12
N VAL A 32 -10.92 -1.56 -7.74
CA VAL A 32 -10.92 -0.36 -8.60
C VAL A 32 -10.06 -0.58 -9.85
N LEU A 33 -8.93 -1.28 -9.71
CA LEU A 33 -8.01 -1.54 -10.83
C LEU A 33 -8.59 -2.48 -11.90
N VAL A 34 -9.20 -3.57 -11.47
CA VAL A 34 -9.70 -4.63 -12.36
C VAL A 34 -11.10 -4.99 -11.93
N GLN A 35 -12.09 -4.59 -12.74
CA GLN A 35 -13.48 -4.90 -12.50
C GLN A 35 -13.67 -6.42 -12.42
N GLY A 36 -14.29 -6.90 -11.34
CA GLY A 36 -14.51 -8.32 -11.12
C GLY A 36 -13.26 -9.13 -10.79
N VAL A 37 -12.17 -8.48 -10.34
CA VAL A 37 -10.95 -9.17 -9.90
C VAL A 37 -11.23 -10.29 -8.90
N ASP A 38 -10.66 -11.47 -9.18
CA ASP A 38 -10.79 -12.62 -8.28
C ASP A 38 -9.76 -12.55 -7.15
N LEU A 39 -10.15 -11.93 -6.04
CA LEU A 39 -9.36 -11.80 -4.81
C LEU A 39 -9.35 -13.08 -3.95
N ASN A 40 -9.70 -14.24 -4.52
CA ASN A 40 -9.59 -15.51 -3.81
C ASN A 40 -8.12 -15.71 -3.35
N PRO A 41 -7.87 -16.02 -2.06
CA PRO A 41 -6.52 -16.24 -1.53
C PRO A 41 -5.71 -17.32 -2.26
N ARG A 42 -6.38 -18.25 -2.96
CA ARG A 42 -5.72 -19.27 -3.81
C ARG A 42 -5.17 -18.69 -5.12
N ARG A 43 -5.61 -17.50 -5.53
CA ARG A 43 -5.14 -16.78 -6.74
C ARG A 43 -4.29 -15.57 -6.40
N ILE A 44 -4.74 -14.74 -5.46
CA ILE A 44 -4.01 -13.55 -5.00
C ILE A 44 -3.78 -13.71 -3.50
N GLN A 45 -2.54 -14.03 -3.13
CA GLN A 45 -2.16 -14.20 -1.75
C GLN A 45 -1.61 -12.87 -1.23
N ILE A 46 -2.38 -12.22 -0.34
CA ILE A 46 -1.91 -11.05 0.41
C ILE A 46 -1.49 -11.54 1.78
N GLU A 47 -0.19 -11.41 2.05
CA GLU A 47 0.48 -11.98 3.20
C GLU A 47 0.79 -10.84 4.21
N PRO A 48 0.81 -11.16 5.51
CA PRO A 48 2.11 -11.47 6.07
C PRO A 48 2.34 -12.99 6.12
N LEU A 49 3.49 -13.46 5.65
CA LEU A 49 3.90 -14.84 5.90
C LEU A 49 4.36 -14.99 7.35
N PRO A 50 4.18 -16.18 7.94
CA PRO A 50 4.83 -16.57 9.18
C PRO A 50 6.36 -16.35 9.19
N GLU A 51 7.04 -16.51 8.04
CA GLU A 51 8.49 -16.27 7.93
C GLU A 51 8.91 -14.79 8.05
N ASN A 52 7.95 -13.85 8.04
CA ASN A 52 8.19 -12.41 8.05
C ASN A 52 7.94 -11.73 9.41
N ASP A 53 7.68 -12.46 10.49
CA ASP A 53 7.36 -11.82 11.78
C ASP A 53 8.47 -10.88 12.29
N ARG A 54 9.74 -11.19 12.02
CA ARG A 54 10.87 -10.27 12.31
C ARG A 54 10.91 -9.06 11.37
N ALA A 55 10.60 -9.24 10.08
CA ALA A 55 10.49 -8.13 9.14
C ALA A 55 9.32 -7.21 9.50
N ARG A 56 8.21 -7.76 10.01
CA ARG A 56 7.09 -6.97 10.54
C ARG A 56 7.48 -6.17 11.76
N GLN A 57 8.27 -6.73 12.67
CA GLN A 57 8.78 -6.00 13.84
C GLN A 57 9.56 -4.75 13.41
N ALA A 58 10.41 -4.85 12.39
CA ALA A 58 11.21 -3.73 11.89
C ALA A 58 10.40 -2.56 11.29
N VAL A 59 9.22 -2.84 10.74
CA VAL A 59 8.37 -1.81 10.11
C VAL A 59 7.53 -1.10 11.17
N ARG A 60 7.19 -1.81 12.26
CA ARG A 60 6.36 -1.27 13.34
C ARG A 60 7.02 -0.07 14.00
N ALA A 61 6.18 0.89 14.39
CA ALA A 61 6.57 2.02 15.23
C ALA A 61 7.75 2.82 14.64
N THR A 62 7.76 2.99 13.32
CA THR A 62 8.70 3.86 12.59
C THR A 62 10.20 3.59 12.79
N GLN A 63 10.57 2.41 13.34
CA GLN A 63 11.95 2.01 13.63
C GLN A 63 12.88 2.09 12.42
N TRP A 64 12.35 1.84 11.22
CA TRP A 64 13.10 1.96 9.97
C TRP A 64 13.59 3.38 9.65
N LYS A 65 13.09 4.40 10.35
CA LYS A 65 13.48 5.82 10.21
C LYS A 65 14.59 6.24 11.20
N GLU A 66 14.97 5.39 12.16
CA GLU A 66 15.91 5.71 13.24
C GLU A 66 17.38 5.81 12.78
N GLN A 67 18.18 6.59 13.51
CA GLN A 67 19.63 6.69 13.34
C GLN A 67 20.36 6.54 14.68
N PRO A 68 21.27 5.55 14.83
CA PRO A 68 21.60 4.52 13.85
C PRO A 68 20.44 3.54 13.60
N PRO A 69 20.37 2.86 12.44
CA PRO A 69 19.28 1.93 12.16
C PRO A 69 19.33 0.73 13.13
N PRO A 70 18.19 0.30 13.68
CA PRO A 70 18.13 -0.85 14.57
C PRO A 70 18.44 -2.15 13.83
N ARG A 71 18.72 -3.22 14.58
CA ARG A 71 19.18 -4.52 14.05
C ARG A 71 18.15 -5.17 13.11
N GLU A 72 16.90 -4.78 13.25
CA GLU A 72 15.74 -5.28 12.51
C GLU A 72 15.68 -4.70 11.09
N VAL A 73 16.26 -3.52 10.83
CA VAL A 73 16.22 -2.87 9.50
C VAL A 73 16.94 -3.71 8.43
N PRO A 74 18.17 -4.20 8.63
CA PRO A 74 18.78 -5.13 7.69
C PRO A 74 17.95 -6.39 7.41
N ILE A 75 17.22 -6.91 8.40
CA ILE A 75 16.33 -8.07 8.25
C ILE A 75 15.14 -7.72 7.36
N LEU A 76 14.53 -6.55 7.57
CA LEU A 76 13.46 -6.01 6.71
C LEU A 76 13.91 -5.87 5.26
N LEU A 77 15.05 -5.21 5.03
CA LEU A 77 15.58 -5.01 3.68
C LEU A 77 15.87 -6.36 3.00
N GLY A 78 16.41 -7.32 3.76
CA GLY A 78 16.64 -8.68 3.29
C GLY A 78 15.36 -9.43 2.92
N ALA A 79 14.30 -9.30 3.71
CA ALA A 79 13.00 -9.92 3.45
C ALA A 79 12.33 -9.32 2.20
N ILE A 80 12.37 -7.98 2.06
CA ILE A 80 11.87 -7.28 0.86
C ILE A 80 12.67 -7.77 -0.36
N ALA A 81 13.99 -7.73 -0.31
CA ALA A 81 14.84 -8.17 -1.40
C ALA A 81 14.54 -9.63 -1.78
N ALA A 82 14.47 -10.55 -0.81
CA ALA A 82 14.16 -11.96 -1.04
C ALA A 82 12.81 -12.15 -1.75
N ARG A 83 11.78 -11.39 -1.37
CA ARG A 83 10.48 -11.40 -2.06
C ARG A 83 10.59 -10.90 -3.50
N LEU A 84 11.34 -9.83 -3.72
CA LEU A 84 11.55 -9.30 -5.07
C LEU A 84 12.44 -10.20 -5.93
N LEU A 85 13.15 -11.19 -5.37
CA LEU A 85 13.86 -12.21 -6.16
C LEU A 85 12.93 -13.26 -6.76
N GLU A 86 11.74 -13.42 -6.19
CA GLU A 86 10.66 -14.26 -6.71
C GLU A 86 9.68 -13.41 -7.52
N PRO A 87 8.80 -13.98 -8.35
CA PRO A 87 7.73 -13.25 -9.04
C PRO A 87 6.61 -12.83 -8.07
N GLY A 88 6.96 -12.04 -7.05
CA GLY A 88 6.04 -11.48 -6.05
C GLY A 88 6.08 -9.96 -5.99
N PHE A 89 5.28 -9.38 -5.10
CA PHE A 89 5.15 -7.93 -4.93
C PHE A 89 5.35 -7.57 -3.47
N VAL A 90 5.78 -6.34 -3.23
CA VAL A 90 5.85 -5.77 -1.89
C VAL A 90 5.06 -4.47 -1.90
N ILE A 91 4.13 -4.32 -0.96
CA ILE A 91 3.44 -3.06 -0.71
C ILE A 91 3.87 -2.59 0.66
N PHE A 92 4.51 -1.43 0.70
CA PHE A 92 5.01 -0.83 1.92
C PHE A 92 4.13 0.37 2.29
N HIS A 93 3.47 0.27 3.44
CA HIS A 93 2.60 1.31 3.98
C HIS A 93 3.33 2.19 5.00
N PHE A 94 3.25 3.50 4.78
CA PHE A 94 3.59 4.55 5.74
C PHE A 94 2.71 5.78 5.51
N ASP A 95 2.45 6.54 6.56
CA ASP A 95 1.75 7.82 6.51
C ASP A 95 2.70 8.93 6.05
N THR A 96 2.25 9.87 5.21
CA THR A 96 3.15 10.92 4.73
C THR A 96 3.46 12.00 5.78
N ASP A 97 2.67 12.07 6.86
CA ASP A 97 2.65 13.15 7.86
C ASP A 97 2.45 14.55 7.24
N ARG A 98 1.91 14.60 6.01
CA ARG A 98 1.67 15.82 5.25
C ARG A 98 0.31 15.80 4.60
N VAL A 99 -0.43 16.89 4.75
CA VAL A 99 -1.63 17.13 3.97
C VAL A 99 -1.33 17.12 2.47
N TRP A 100 -2.35 16.90 1.66
CA TRP A 100 -2.21 16.69 0.21
C TRP A 100 -1.47 17.84 -0.50
N SER A 101 -1.80 19.08 -0.15
CA SER A 101 -1.13 20.28 -0.69
C SER A 101 0.38 20.31 -0.41
N GLU A 102 0.83 19.70 0.69
CA GLU A 102 2.23 19.65 1.12
C GLU A 102 2.94 18.32 0.80
N ARG A 103 2.27 17.35 0.16
CA ARG A 103 2.75 15.95 0.04
C ARG A 103 4.16 15.78 -0.50
N HIS A 104 4.61 16.68 -1.38
CA HIS A 104 5.94 16.69 -1.98
C HIS A 104 7.07 16.97 -0.96
N THR A 105 6.73 17.51 0.20
CA THR A 105 7.67 17.81 1.29
C THR A 105 7.83 16.66 2.29
N SER A 106 7.07 15.57 2.15
CA SER A 106 7.06 14.45 3.09
C SER A 106 8.45 13.86 3.31
N GLU A 107 8.93 13.93 4.55
CA GLU A 107 10.17 13.27 4.96
C GLU A 107 10.05 11.75 4.87
N ASN A 108 8.87 11.19 5.15
CA ASN A 108 8.64 9.74 5.09
C ASN A 108 8.81 9.21 3.67
N ARG A 109 8.34 9.95 2.64
CA ARG A 109 8.62 9.61 1.23
C ARG A 109 10.13 9.64 0.93
N LYS A 110 10.85 10.68 1.36
CA LYS A 110 12.31 10.78 1.18
C LYS A 110 13.07 9.65 1.89
N LYS A 111 12.68 9.33 3.12
CA LYS A 111 13.25 8.24 3.92
C LYS A 111 12.97 6.89 3.27
N PHE A 112 11.75 6.66 2.76
CA PHE A 112 11.44 5.42 2.04
C PHE A 112 12.36 5.22 0.85
N GLU A 113 12.54 6.24 0.02
CA GLU A 113 13.40 6.17 -1.17
C GLU A 113 14.87 5.90 -0.83
N SER A 114 15.41 6.62 0.16
CA SER A 114 16.81 6.51 0.55
C SER A 114 17.12 5.24 1.37
N ILE A 115 16.27 4.90 2.35
CA ILE A 115 16.51 3.80 3.29
C ILE A 115 15.98 2.48 2.72
N ILE A 116 14.68 2.42 2.37
CA ILE A 116 14.04 1.17 1.96
C ILE A 116 14.42 0.84 0.51
N ARG A 117 14.07 1.70 -0.45
CA ARG A 117 14.37 1.42 -1.87
C ARG A 117 15.88 1.38 -2.12
N GLY A 118 16.63 2.34 -1.58
CA GLY A 118 18.09 2.36 -1.63
C GLY A 118 18.75 1.14 -0.98
N GLY A 119 18.32 0.76 0.23
CA GLY A 119 18.85 -0.41 0.94
C GLY A 119 18.57 -1.73 0.22
N VAL A 120 17.36 -1.92 -0.28
CA VAL A 120 16.98 -3.10 -1.08
C VAL A 120 17.79 -3.15 -2.37
N ARG A 121 17.98 -2.02 -3.07
CA ARG A 121 18.83 -1.95 -4.27
C ARG A 121 20.25 -2.43 -3.99
N ARG A 122 20.87 -2.00 -2.89
CA ARG A 122 22.21 -2.44 -2.48
C ARG A 122 22.28 -3.94 -2.25
N ILE A 123 21.28 -4.53 -1.59
CA ILE A 123 21.20 -5.98 -1.39
C ILE A 123 21.04 -6.71 -2.74
N LEU A 124 20.19 -6.23 -3.64
CA LEU A 124 19.98 -6.84 -4.95
C LEU A 124 21.24 -6.80 -5.84
N ARG A 125 22.09 -5.79 -5.67
CA ARG A 125 23.43 -5.68 -6.28
C ARG A 125 24.50 -6.57 -5.64
N GLY A 126 24.23 -7.15 -4.47
CA GLY A 126 25.22 -7.91 -3.70
C GLY A 126 26.19 -7.05 -2.89
N GLU A 127 25.91 -5.75 -2.73
CA GLU A 127 26.73 -4.82 -1.93
C GLU A 127 26.45 -4.93 -0.42
N ALA A 128 25.42 -5.70 -0.04
CA ALA A 128 25.05 -5.97 1.33
C ALA A 128 24.57 -7.43 1.45
N PRO A 129 24.88 -8.13 2.56
CA PRO A 129 24.52 -9.53 2.72
C PRO A 129 23.00 -9.69 2.86
N LEU A 130 22.45 -10.74 2.25
CA LEU A 130 21.14 -11.25 2.61
C LEU A 130 21.26 -11.94 3.97
N PRO A 131 20.51 -11.52 5.01
CA PRO A 131 20.63 -12.12 6.33
C PRO A 131 20.20 -13.59 6.40
N ILE A 132 19.47 -14.10 5.39
CA ILE A 132 18.85 -15.43 5.42
C ILE A 132 18.84 -16.08 4.03
N ARG A 133 19.98 -16.57 3.54
CA ARG A 133 20.01 -17.68 2.58
C ARG A 133 21.25 -18.56 2.83
N PRO A 134 21.10 -19.76 3.41
CA PRO A 134 22.14 -20.78 3.33
C PRO A 134 22.18 -21.28 1.87
N GLY A 135 23.25 -20.96 1.14
CA GLY A 135 23.41 -21.38 -0.25
C GLY A 135 24.50 -20.61 -0.99
N PRO A 136 24.83 -21.03 -2.22
CA PRO A 136 25.78 -20.30 -3.06
C PRO A 136 25.28 -18.87 -3.34
N PRO A 137 26.20 -17.90 -3.52
CA PRO A 137 25.83 -16.54 -3.83
C PRO A 137 24.94 -16.50 -5.09
N PRO A 138 23.86 -15.71 -5.11
CA PRO A 138 23.01 -15.61 -6.28
C PRO A 138 23.83 -15.09 -7.47
N PRO A 139 23.48 -15.48 -8.71
CA PRO A 139 24.13 -14.93 -9.90
C PRO A 139 24.03 -13.40 -9.89
N GLN A 140 25.08 -12.74 -10.36
CA GLN A 140 25.08 -11.29 -10.51
C GLN A 140 23.92 -10.88 -11.42
N ARG A 141 23.15 -9.89 -10.96
CA ARG A 141 22.04 -9.33 -11.72
C ARG A 141 22.51 -8.12 -12.51
N THR A 142 21.95 -7.98 -13.70
CA THR A 142 22.09 -6.75 -14.50
C THR A 142 21.34 -5.60 -13.83
N ALA A 143 21.68 -4.36 -14.21
CA ALA A 143 21.00 -3.18 -13.68
C ALA A 143 19.51 -3.19 -14.01
N GLU A 144 19.16 -3.63 -15.22
CA GLU A 144 17.80 -3.76 -15.73
C GLU A 144 16.98 -4.74 -14.90
N GLN A 145 17.55 -5.90 -14.55
CA GLN A 145 16.89 -6.89 -13.67
C GLN A 145 16.65 -6.35 -12.26
N ILE A 146 17.52 -5.49 -11.76
CA ILE A 146 17.38 -4.89 -10.42
C ILE A 146 16.27 -3.84 -10.44
N GLU A 147 16.23 -2.96 -11.44
CA GLU A 147 15.17 -1.96 -11.53
C GLU A 147 13.80 -2.63 -11.79
N ALA A 148 13.73 -3.65 -12.65
CA ALA A 148 12.51 -4.43 -12.84
C ALA A 148 12.03 -5.16 -11.57
N ALA A 149 12.96 -5.51 -10.66
CA ALA A 149 12.60 -6.03 -9.34
C ALA A 149 12.08 -4.92 -8.41
N LEU A 150 12.72 -3.74 -8.42
CA LEU A 150 12.32 -2.59 -7.60
C LEU A 150 11.00 -1.96 -8.07
N GLU A 151 10.61 -2.09 -9.33
CA GLU A 151 9.29 -1.70 -9.83
C GLU A 151 8.13 -2.46 -9.14
N ARG A 152 8.41 -3.63 -8.57
CA ARG A 152 7.44 -4.43 -7.77
C ARG A 152 7.45 -4.09 -6.28
N LEU A 153 8.28 -3.13 -5.86
CA LEU A 153 8.24 -2.49 -4.54
C LEU A 153 7.39 -1.22 -4.63
N LEU A 154 6.15 -1.37 -4.21
CA LEU A 154 5.07 -0.39 -4.35
C LEU A 154 4.80 0.27 -2.99
N VAL A 155 4.31 1.51 -3.02
CA VAL A 155 4.06 2.32 -1.83
C VAL A 155 2.57 2.55 -1.67
N LEU A 156 2.06 2.35 -0.45
CA LEU A 156 0.75 2.80 -0.02
C LEU A 156 1.00 3.94 0.96
N SER A 157 0.76 5.19 0.56
CA SER A 157 1.06 6.35 1.42
C SER A 157 -0.09 7.34 1.45
N PRO A 158 -1.01 7.22 2.42
CA PRO A 158 -2.09 8.20 2.62
C PRO A 158 -1.50 9.57 2.95
N CYS A 159 -2.11 10.64 2.46
CA CYS A 159 -1.74 11.97 2.91
C CYS A 159 -2.21 12.21 4.35
N TYR A 160 -1.30 12.75 5.14
CA TYR A 160 -1.37 12.90 6.58
C TYR A 160 -1.34 11.58 7.33
N SER A 161 -2.42 10.80 7.30
CA SER A 161 -2.51 9.49 7.94
C SER A 161 -3.55 8.58 7.26
N ILE A 162 -3.56 7.28 7.59
CA ILE A 162 -4.54 6.32 7.08
C ILE A 162 -6.00 6.72 7.36
N GLU A 163 -6.25 7.48 8.44
CA GLU A 163 -7.58 7.99 8.77
C GLU A 163 -8.11 8.97 7.70
N SER A 164 -7.23 9.69 6.98
CA SER A 164 -7.64 10.53 5.85
C SER A 164 -8.33 9.73 4.74
N TRP A 165 -8.03 8.43 4.62
CA TRP A 165 -8.77 7.52 3.74
C TRP A 165 -9.98 6.92 4.45
N LEU A 166 -9.80 6.36 5.65
CA LEU A 166 -10.89 5.67 6.35
C LEU A 166 -12.10 6.58 6.60
N TYR A 167 -11.84 7.88 6.82
CA TYR A 167 -12.89 8.84 7.13
C TYR A 167 -13.77 9.20 5.92
N GLN A 168 -13.38 8.75 4.73
CA GLN A 168 -14.21 8.83 3.54
C GLN A 168 -15.47 7.96 3.64
N ALA A 169 -15.51 6.97 4.54
CA ALA A 169 -16.73 6.24 4.89
C ALA A 169 -17.67 7.10 5.76
N THR A 170 -18.08 8.27 5.23
CA THR A 170 -18.75 9.34 5.99
C THR A 170 -20.08 8.90 6.61
N THR A 171 -20.85 8.03 5.95
CA THR A 171 -22.05 7.42 6.52
C THR A 171 -21.72 6.66 7.80
N LYS A 172 -20.67 5.83 7.78
CA LYS A 172 -20.28 5.02 8.93
C LYS A 172 -19.71 5.87 10.05
N ILE A 173 -18.93 6.90 9.70
CA ILE A 173 -18.45 7.90 10.66
C ILE A 173 -19.61 8.60 11.37
N ARG A 174 -20.64 9.02 10.63
CA ARG A 174 -21.80 9.69 11.22
C ARG A 174 -22.49 8.80 12.25
N GLU A 175 -22.68 7.51 11.93
CA GLU A 175 -23.22 6.54 12.89
C GLU A 175 -22.37 6.44 14.17
N HIS A 176 -21.04 6.41 14.05
CA HIS A 176 -20.16 6.35 15.21
C HIS A 176 -20.21 7.63 16.05
N CYS A 177 -20.11 8.79 15.40
CA CYS A 177 -20.19 10.09 16.07
C CYS A 177 -21.49 10.22 16.87
N GLN A 178 -22.64 9.87 16.26
CA GLN A 178 -23.97 9.97 16.88
C GLN A 178 -24.16 9.05 18.08
N LYS A 179 -23.46 7.91 18.14
CA LYS A 179 -23.47 7.02 19.31
C LYS A 179 -22.74 7.61 20.50
N THR A 180 -21.75 8.47 20.26
CA THR A 180 -20.97 9.12 21.32
C THR A 180 -21.62 10.42 21.77
N HIS A 181 -22.10 11.26 20.83
CA HIS A 181 -22.74 12.54 21.13
C HIS A 181 -23.51 13.11 19.93
N ALA A 182 -24.35 14.12 20.18
CA ALA A 182 -25.11 14.84 19.15
C ALA A 182 -24.52 16.24 18.88
N SER A 183 -23.32 16.31 18.29
CA SER A 183 -22.70 17.59 17.89
C SER A 183 -23.14 18.00 16.49
N GLU A 184 -23.75 19.18 16.39
CA GLU A 184 -24.09 19.80 15.10
C GLU A 184 -22.83 20.14 14.29
N GLU A 185 -21.76 20.57 14.96
CA GLU A 185 -20.48 20.92 14.32
C GLU A 185 -19.85 19.70 13.63
N HIS A 186 -19.80 18.55 14.32
CA HIS A 186 -19.31 17.31 13.70
C HIS A 186 -20.21 16.87 12.55
N GLY A 187 -21.53 17.04 12.69
CA GLY A 187 -22.49 16.75 11.62
C GLY A 187 -22.18 17.54 10.35
N LYS A 188 -21.99 18.86 10.47
CA LYS A 188 -21.61 19.76 9.37
C LYS A 188 -20.24 19.41 8.78
N LEU A 189 -19.27 19.07 9.62
CA LEU A 189 -17.94 18.67 9.17
C LEU A 189 -18.02 17.41 8.28
N ILE A 190 -18.72 16.37 8.74
CA ILE A 190 -18.91 15.12 8.00
C ILE A 190 -19.72 15.36 6.70
N ASP A 191 -20.71 16.25 6.73
CA ASP A 191 -21.45 16.64 5.52
C ASP A 191 -20.54 17.33 4.51
N SER A 192 -19.62 18.19 4.95
CA SER A 192 -18.66 18.84 4.05
C SER A 192 -17.70 17.84 3.40
N TRP A 193 -17.24 16.81 4.13
CA TRP A 193 -16.44 15.72 3.58
C TRP A 193 -17.21 14.83 2.60
N THR A 194 -18.51 14.65 2.83
CA THR A 194 -19.38 13.91 1.92
C THR A 194 -19.58 14.68 0.61
N ALA A 195 -19.75 16.00 0.70
CA ALA A 195 -19.91 16.88 -0.47
C ALA A 195 -18.62 17.05 -1.27
N ASP A 196 -17.46 17.14 -0.60
CA ASP A 196 -16.15 17.20 -1.24
C ASP A 196 -15.13 16.32 -0.51
N ARG A 197 -14.93 15.11 -1.06
CA ARG A 197 -14.00 14.11 -0.54
C ARG A 197 -12.55 14.59 -0.53
N ARG A 198 -12.18 15.57 -1.36
CA ARG A 198 -10.81 16.09 -1.45
C ARG A 198 -10.38 16.81 -0.19
N VAL A 199 -11.33 17.36 0.57
CA VAL A 199 -11.08 18.14 1.77
C VAL A 199 -10.44 17.30 2.87
N LEU A 200 -10.81 16.01 2.98
CA LEU A 200 -10.30 15.13 4.03
C LEU A 200 -8.78 14.97 4.02
N GLU A 201 -8.16 14.95 2.85
CA GLU A 201 -6.69 14.86 2.76
C GLU A 201 -5.97 16.20 3.01
N GLU A 202 -6.71 17.29 3.20
CA GLU A 202 -6.19 18.58 3.68
C GLU A 202 -6.38 18.76 5.20
N VAL A 203 -7.02 17.80 5.88
CA VAL A 203 -7.25 17.86 7.33
C VAL A 203 -5.99 17.42 8.08
N PHE A 204 -5.44 18.33 8.87
CA PHE A 204 -4.39 18.03 9.83
C PHE A 204 -4.98 17.28 11.04
N ARG A 205 -4.37 16.17 11.44
CA ARG A 205 -4.77 15.34 12.60
C ARG A 205 -6.27 15.00 12.63
N PRO A 206 -6.79 14.31 11.60
CA PRO A 206 -8.22 14.05 11.47
C PRO A 206 -8.83 13.39 12.69
N LYS A 207 -8.10 12.48 13.35
CA LYS A 207 -8.58 11.76 14.54
C LYS A 207 -8.40 12.50 15.87
N ASP A 208 -7.44 13.42 15.97
CA ASP A 208 -7.18 14.09 17.24
C ASP A 208 -7.92 15.43 17.32
N ASP A 209 -7.87 16.21 16.23
CA ASP A 209 -8.29 17.61 16.23
C ASP A 209 -9.63 17.80 15.51
N ALA A 210 -9.89 17.06 14.42
CA ALA A 210 -11.10 17.25 13.61
C ALA A 210 -12.30 16.40 14.08
N LEU A 211 -12.07 15.14 14.42
CA LEU A 211 -13.16 14.22 14.80
C LEU A 211 -12.76 13.22 15.90
N PRO A 212 -12.51 13.69 17.13
CA PRO A 212 -12.02 12.86 18.24
C PRO A 212 -12.99 11.78 18.74
N CYS A 213 -14.25 11.82 18.33
CA CYS A 213 -15.23 10.77 18.63
C CYS A 213 -15.00 9.48 17.82
N VAL A 214 -14.15 9.51 16.79
CA VAL A 214 -13.79 8.34 15.98
C VAL A 214 -12.31 8.00 16.21
N SER A 215 -12.03 6.87 16.86
CA SER A 215 -10.64 6.43 17.10
C SER A 215 -10.32 5.08 16.47
N ASP A 216 -9.07 4.63 16.63
CA ASP A 216 -8.48 3.45 15.98
C ASP A 216 -9.33 2.17 16.06
N HIS A 217 -10.14 1.98 17.11
CA HIS A 217 -10.99 0.79 17.25
C HIS A 217 -12.13 0.70 16.22
N HIS A 218 -12.43 1.80 15.52
CA HIS A 218 -13.39 1.87 14.42
C HIS A 218 -12.76 1.59 13.05
N ASN A 219 -11.43 1.60 12.92
CA ASN A 219 -10.73 1.53 11.63
C ASN A 219 -11.16 0.31 10.82
N GLU A 220 -11.35 -0.83 11.50
CA GLU A 220 -11.80 -2.05 10.84
C GLU A 220 -13.18 -1.92 10.17
N GLN A 221 -14.13 -1.24 10.82
CA GLN A 221 -15.49 -1.04 10.31
C GLN A 221 -15.50 0.00 9.19
N LEU A 222 -14.73 1.09 9.34
CA LEU A 222 -14.58 2.10 8.30
C LEU A 222 -13.99 1.51 7.02
N ALA A 223 -12.99 0.63 7.14
CA ALA A 223 -12.39 -0.06 6.01
C ALA A 223 -13.35 -1.02 5.29
N GLN A 224 -14.37 -1.56 5.98
CA GLN A 224 -15.38 -2.43 5.35
C GLN A 224 -16.37 -1.67 4.47
N THR A 225 -16.60 -0.40 4.81
CA THR A 225 -17.53 0.49 4.09
C THR A 225 -16.80 1.57 3.32
N PHE A 226 -15.52 1.36 3.01
CA PHE A 226 -14.69 2.35 2.35
C PHE A 226 -15.15 2.55 0.89
N PRO A 227 -15.55 3.78 0.49
CA PRO A 227 -16.11 4.07 -0.83
C PRO A 227 -14.98 4.27 -1.86
N ALA A 228 -14.31 3.18 -2.24
CA ALA A 228 -13.04 3.23 -2.97
C ALA A 228 -13.15 3.87 -4.35
N GLU A 229 -14.24 3.65 -5.09
CA GLU A 229 -14.45 4.27 -6.39
C GLU A 229 -14.60 5.78 -6.27
N GLU A 230 -15.40 6.28 -5.33
CA GLU A 230 -15.61 7.70 -5.13
C GLU A 230 -14.36 8.40 -4.58
N VAL A 231 -13.57 7.70 -3.76
CA VAL A 231 -12.29 8.23 -3.24
C VAL A 231 -11.22 8.23 -4.33
N TRP A 232 -11.22 7.24 -5.22
CA TRP A 232 -10.36 7.25 -6.40
C TRP A 232 -10.71 8.42 -7.34
N LEU A 233 -12.00 8.67 -7.59
CA LEU A 233 -12.48 9.80 -8.39
C LEU A 233 -12.17 11.18 -7.77
N ALA A 234 -11.80 11.23 -6.49
CA ALA A 234 -11.38 12.48 -5.85
C ALA A 234 -9.96 12.92 -6.24
N GLU A 235 -9.18 12.08 -6.94
CA GLU A 235 -7.84 12.39 -7.48
C GLU A 235 -6.85 12.89 -6.42
N ARG A 236 -6.79 12.16 -5.29
CA ARG A 236 -5.87 12.41 -4.16
C ARG A 236 -4.92 11.23 -3.92
N SER A 237 -4.43 11.00 -2.69
CA SER A 237 -3.38 9.99 -2.46
C SER A 237 -3.85 8.56 -2.69
N PHE A 238 -5.15 8.27 -2.51
CA PHE A 238 -5.69 6.97 -2.91
C PHE A 238 -5.64 6.77 -4.43
N TYR A 239 -5.90 7.83 -5.20
CA TYR A 239 -5.73 7.82 -6.65
C TYR A 239 -4.26 7.59 -7.05
N GLU A 240 -3.31 8.33 -6.45
CA GLU A 240 -1.87 8.11 -6.69
C GLU A 240 -1.47 6.65 -6.42
N PHE A 241 -2.01 6.06 -5.34
CA PHE A 241 -1.77 4.67 -5.01
C PHE A 241 -2.33 3.71 -6.07
N VAL A 242 -3.60 3.85 -6.46
CA VAL A 242 -4.21 3.02 -7.51
C VAL A 242 -3.45 3.15 -8.83
N GLU A 243 -3.10 4.36 -9.26
CA GLU A 243 -2.37 4.54 -10.52
C GLU A 243 -0.94 3.98 -10.46
N THR A 244 -0.30 3.99 -9.28
CA THR A 244 0.97 3.29 -9.08
C THR A 244 0.83 1.78 -9.25
N LEU A 245 -0.24 1.18 -8.72
CA LEU A 245 -0.54 -0.23 -8.93
C LEU A 245 -0.83 -0.54 -10.41
N ARG A 246 -1.59 0.34 -11.09
CA ARG A 246 -1.94 0.24 -12.52
C ARG A 246 -0.69 0.28 -13.41
N ALA A 247 0.27 1.14 -13.08
CA ALA A 247 1.53 1.27 -13.82
C ALA A 247 2.46 0.05 -13.65
N CYS A 248 2.23 -0.82 -12.66
CA CYS A 248 3.01 -2.02 -12.46
C CYS A 248 2.55 -3.14 -13.42
N ALA A 249 3.10 -3.17 -14.64
CA ALA A 249 2.73 -4.16 -15.65
C ALA A 249 2.78 -5.63 -15.16
N PRO A 250 3.79 -6.08 -14.37
CA PRO A 250 3.76 -7.43 -13.81
C PRO A 250 2.56 -7.69 -12.90
N LEU A 251 2.11 -6.69 -12.14
CA LEU A 251 0.93 -6.81 -11.27
C LEU A 251 -0.33 -6.93 -12.12
N MET A 252 -0.52 -6.05 -13.10
CA MET A 252 -1.70 -6.09 -13.99
C MET A 252 -1.83 -7.44 -14.71
N ASN A 253 -0.73 -7.96 -15.23
CA ASN A 253 -0.68 -9.30 -15.82
C ASN A 253 -1.06 -10.39 -14.80
N ALA A 254 -0.53 -10.31 -13.57
CA ALA A 254 -0.85 -11.27 -12.51
C ALA A 254 -2.33 -11.21 -12.07
N LEU A 255 -2.96 -10.04 -12.12
CA LEU A 255 -4.38 -9.86 -11.85
C LEU A 255 -5.28 -10.41 -12.97
N GLY A 256 -4.70 -10.83 -14.10
CA GLY A 256 -5.44 -11.36 -15.26
C GLY A 256 -6.01 -10.26 -16.16
N HIS A 257 -5.49 -9.04 -16.05
CA HIS A 257 -5.72 -8.01 -17.05
C HIS A 257 -4.80 -8.30 -18.25
N GLU A 258 -5.17 -9.29 -19.07
CA GLU A 258 -4.49 -9.51 -20.34
C GLU A 258 -4.67 -8.24 -21.17
N GLU A 259 -3.55 -7.61 -21.55
CA GLU A 259 -3.56 -6.67 -22.66
C GLU A 259 -4.22 -7.37 -23.85
N ALA A 260 -5.35 -6.83 -24.31
CA ALA A 260 -6.01 -7.18 -25.56
C ALA A 260 -5.14 -6.81 -26.80
N VAL A 261 -3.82 -6.97 -26.73
CA VAL A 261 -2.84 -6.53 -27.75
C VAL A 261 -2.30 -7.70 -28.58
N SER A 262 -2.61 -8.96 -28.27
CA SER A 262 -2.23 -10.10 -29.12
C SER A 262 -3.25 -10.52 -30.19
N HIS A 263 -4.45 -9.92 -30.25
CA HIS A 263 -5.47 -10.35 -31.23
C HIS A 263 -5.36 -9.71 -32.63
N CYS A 264 -4.36 -8.86 -32.89
CA CYS A 264 -4.13 -8.25 -34.22
C CYS A 264 -2.94 -8.81 -35.02
N ARG A 265 -2.24 -9.86 -34.56
CA ARG A 265 -1.15 -10.50 -35.33
C ARG A 265 -1.49 -11.84 -36.00
N GLY A 266 -2.78 -12.15 -36.18
CA GLY A 266 -3.23 -13.45 -36.71
C GLY A 266 -3.89 -13.47 -38.09
N LEU A 267 -4.15 -12.33 -38.75
CA LEU A 267 -5.02 -12.28 -39.94
C LEU A 267 -4.36 -11.80 -41.25
N LYS A 268 -3.05 -11.95 -41.40
CA LYS A 268 -2.39 -11.80 -42.71
C LYS A 268 -1.45 -12.95 -43.02
N GLN A 269 -2.02 -14.13 -43.28
CA GLN A 269 -1.40 -15.17 -44.10
C GLN A 269 -2.46 -16.21 -44.46
N ARG A 270 -3.18 -15.97 -45.56
CA ARG A 270 -3.78 -16.97 -46.46
C ARG A 270 -4.58 -16.24 -47.55
N ALA A 271 -3.91 -15.97 -48.66
CA ALA A 271 -4.51 -15.85 -49.97
C ALA A 271 -3.51 -16.48 -50.95
N HIS A 272 -3.74 -17.75 -51.25
CA HIS A 272 -3.28 -18.43 -52.45
C HIS A 272 -4.51 -18.70 -53.29
#